data_AF-A0A3C0Q8F7-F1
#
_entry.id   AF-A0A3C0Q8F7-F1
#
_cell.length_a   1.000
_cell.length_b   1.000
_cell.length_c   1.000
_cell.angle_alpha   90.00
_cell.angle_beta   90.00
_cell.angle_gamma   90.00
#
_symmetry.space_group_name_H-M   'P 1'
#
loop_
_entity.id
_entity.type
_entity.pdbx_description
1 polymer ?
#
loop_
_entity_poly.entity_id
_entity_poly.type
_entity_poly.pdbx_seq_one_letter_code
_entity_poly.pdbx_strand_id
1 'polypeptide(L)'
;MENMMAVFLNGIAQLEYDRNKLLPDHQAAYLDKMDTRMDAGILVEGEMVRNPDQNQRTQFAAANLVSALKMEDESMAAAMCSYLAIRLPELKQVKIEDNDGEVTIELVFDEEYRKQVAVDFTGLH
;
A
#
# COMPACT_ATOMS: atom_id res chain seq x y z
N MET A 1 11.22 16.30 -3.03
CA MET A 1 10.76 14.94 -3.32
C MET A 1 9.89 14.54 -2.16
N GLU A 2 8.60 14.34 -2.42
CA GLU A 2 7.70 13.87 -1.37
C GLU A 2 8.07 12.44 -0.99
N ASN A 3 8.39 12.22 0.28
CA ASN A 3 8.82 10.92 0.79
C ASN A 3 7.67 10.15 1.43
N MET A 4 6.44 10.62 1.25
CA MET A 4 5.23 10.02 1.79
C MET A 4 4.56 9.13 0.74
N MET A 5 4.07 7.97 1.17
CA MET A 5 3.07 7.18 0.44
C MET A 5 1.80 7.12 1.28
N ALA A 6 0.63 7.24 0.66
CA ALA A 6 -0.65 7.11 1.35
C ALA A 6 -1.49 5.96 0.79
N VAL A 7 -2.24 5.28 1.66
CA VAL A 7 -3.24 4.28 1.29
C VAL A 7 -4.62 4.85 1.62
N PHE A 8 -5.49 4.88 0.63
CA PHE A 8 -6.86 5.34 0.75
C PHE A 8 -7.83 4.18 0.58
N LEU A 9 -8.90 4.19 1.37
CA LEU A 9 -10.07 3.32 1.21
C LEU A 9 -11.30 4.21 1.06
N ASN A 10 -11.99 4.12 -0.07
CA ASN A 10 -13.16 4.94 -0.42
C ASN A 10 -12.89 6.44 -0.22
N GLY A 11 -11.75 6.91 -0.75
CA GLY A 11 -11.28 8.29 -0.59
C GLY A 11 -10.80 8.71 0.80
N ILE A 12 -10.86 7.85 1.81
CA ILE A 12 -10.41 8.14 3.19
C ILE A 12 -9.00 7.59 3.42
N ALA A 13 -8.07 8.44 3.86
CA ALA A 13 -6.72 8.00 4.19
C ALA A 13 -6.73 7.03 5.38
N GLN A 14 -6.23 5.81 5.15
CA GLN A 14 -6.14 4.74 6.15
C GLN A 14 -4.73 4.62 6.73
N LEU A 15 -3.72 4.71 5.86
CA LEU A 15 -2.31 4.58 6.24
C LEU A 15 -1.48 5.64 5.53
N GLU A 16 -0.49 6.16 6.26
CA GLU A 16 0.54 7.05 5.74
C GLU A 16 1.91 6.45 6.06
N TYR A 17 2.78 6.33 5.07
CA TYR A 17 4.13 5.83 5.22
C TYR A 17 5.14 6.91 4.88
N ASP A 18 5.97 7.28 5.87
CA ASP A 18 7.06 8.24 5.73
C ASP A 18 8.38 7.52 5.48
N ARG A 19 8.92 7.62 4.27
CA ARG A 19 10.21 7.01 3.88
C ARG A 19 11.41 7.68 4.57
N ASN A 20 11.27 8.86 5.16
CA ASN A 20 12.34 9.54 5.91
C ASN A 20 12.41 9.14 7.37
N LYS A 21 11.33 8.60 7.95
CA LYS A 21 11.42 8.06 9.31
C LYS A 21 12.42 6.93 9.26
N LEU A 22 13.59 7.16 9.87
CA LEU A 22 14.70 6.21 9.96
C LEU A 22 14.13 4.84 10.32
N LEU A 23 14.13 3.96 9.33
CA LEU A 23 13.66 2.61 9.51
C LEU A 23 14.72 1.90 10.36
N PRO A 24 14.32 1.19 11.42
CA PRO A 24 15.26 0.34 12.13
C PRO A 24 15.95 -0.59 11.11
N ASP A 25 17.27 -0.80 11.23
CA ASP A 25 18.08 -1.62 10.31
C ASP A 25 17.48 -3.02 10.01
N HIS A 26 16.60 -3.49 10.89
CA HIS A 26 15.85 -4.73 10.77
C HIS A 26 14.79 -4.76 9.64
N GLN A 27 14.39 -3.62 9.07
CA GLN A 27 13.30 -3.60 8.08
C GLN A 27 13.74 -4.07 6.69
N ALA A 28 14.96 -3.79 6.24
CA ALA A 28 15.47 -4.31 4.96
C ALA A 28 15.51 -5.84 4.96
N ALA A 29 16.07 -6.43 6.02
CA ALA A 29 16.09 -7.88 6.22
C ALA A 29 14.69 -8.49 6.36
N TYR A 30 13.72 -7.73 6.88
CA TYR A 30 12.33 -8.16 6.93
C TYR A 30 11.70 -8.21 5.53
N LEU A 31 11.92 -7.19 4.70
CA LEU A 31 11.43 -7.15 3.32
C LEU A 31 12.07 -8.23 2.46
N ASP A 32 13.37 -8.49 2.61
CA ASP A 32 14.06 -9.58 1.91
C ASP A 32 13.50 -10.96 2.31
N LYS A 33 13.11 -11.13 3.58
CA LYS A 33 12.39 -12.33 4.03
C LYS A 33 11.00 -12.43 3.42
N MET A 34 10.29 -11.32 3.24
CA MET A 34 9.01 -11.32 2.52
C MET A 34 9.20 -11.77 1.07
N ASP A 35 10.19 -11.22 0.37
CA ASP A 35 10.52 -11.64 -0.99
C ASP A 35 10.85 -13.13 -1.08
N THR A 36 11.72 -13.62 -0.19
CA THR A 36 12.09 -15.04 -0.13
C THR A 36 10.87 -15.94 0.14
N ARG A 37 9.91 -15.48 0.94
CA ARG A 37 8.65 -16.21 1.17
C ARG A 37 7.78 -16.21 -0.07
N MET A 38 7.69 -15.10 -0.79
CA MET A 38 6.92 -15.02 -2.04
C MET A 38 7.54 -15.90 -3.14
N ASP A 39 8.86 -16.08 -3.14
CA ASP A 39 9.57 -16.98 -4.07
C ASP A 39 9.16 -18.45 -3.93
N ALA A 40 8.77 -18.87 -2.72
CA ALA A 40 8.22 -20.22 -2.49
C ALA A 40 6.89 -20.45 -3.23
N GLY A 41 6.17 -19.37 -3.54
CA GLY A 41 4.93 -19.37 -4.28
C GLY A 41 3.91 -18.40 -3.69
N ILE A 42 3.24 -17.65 -4.56
CA ILE A 42 2.11 -16.78 -4.21
C ILE A 42 0.90 -17.12 -5.06
N LEU A 43 -0.29 -16.81 -4.53
CA LEU A 43 -1.54 -16.90 -5.28
C LEU A 43 -1.84 -15.52 -5.88
N VAL A 44 -1.89 -15.44 -7.21
CA VAL A 44 -2.23 -14.21 -7.94
C VAL A 44 -3.33 -14.57 -8.93
N GLU A 45 -4.46 -13.87 -8.88
CA GLU A 45 -5.62 -14.10 -9.78
C GLU A 45 -6.09 -15.57 -9.85
N GLY A 46 -5.91 -16.33 -8.77
CA GLY A 46 -6.29 -17.76 -8.71
C GLY A 46 -5.22 -18.73 -9.24
N GLU A 47 -4.09 -18.23 -9.72
CA GLU A 47 -2.96 -19.05 -10.16
C GLU A 47 -1.80 -19.03 -9.15
N MET A 48 -1.16 -20.18 -8.99
CA MET A 48 0.03 -20.30 -8.14
C MET A 48 1.28 -19.97 -8.95
N VAL A 49 1.92 -18.85 -8.60
CA VAL A 49 3.14 -18.36 -9.27
C VAL A 49 4.34 -18.61 -8.37
N ARG A 50 5.37 -19.30 -8.88
CA ARG A 50 6.67 -19.48 -8.22
C ARG A 50 7.70 -18.52 -8.78
N ASN A 51 8.62 -18.05 -7.94
CA ASN A 51 9.59 -17.00 -8.29
C ASN A 51 8.92 -15.81 -9.00
N PRO A 52 7.92 -15.16 -8.36
CA PRO A 52 7.15 -14.10 -8.99
C PRO A 52 8.01 -12.88 -9.32
N ASP A 53 7.69 -12.22 -10.43
CA ASP A 53 8.30 -10.95 -10.78
C ASP A 53 7.79 -9.80 -9.89
N GLN A 54 8.36 -8.60 -10.07
CA GLN A 54 8.01 -7.44 -9.25
C GLN A 54 6.54 -7.03 -9.40
N ASN A 55 5.94 -7.20 -10.58
CA ASN A 55 4.53 -6.86 -10.82
C ASN A 55 3.61 -7.83 -10.07
N GLN A 56 3.90 -9.13 -10.14
CA GLN A 56 3.15 -10.17 -9.42
C GLN A 56 3.26 -10.01 -7.90
N ARG A 57 4.46 -9.69 -7.39
CA ARG A 57 4.66 -9.37 -5.96
C ARG A 57 3.88 -8.13 -5.53
N THR A 58 3.85 -7.11 -6.39
CA THR A 58 3.08 -5.88 -6.17
C THR A 58 1.58 -6.16 -6.08
N GLN A 59 1.03 -6.92 -7.04
CA GLN A 59 -0.37 -7.31 -7.04
C GLN A 59 -0.72 -8.11 -5.78
N PHE A 60 0.14 -9.06 -5.39
CA PHE A 60 -0.04 -9.83 -4.17
C PHE A 60 -0.03 -8.95 -2.92
N ALA A 61 0.95 -8.06 -2.79
CA ALA A 61 1.02 -7.14 -1.64
C ALA A 61 -0.19 -6.21 -1.57
N ALA A 62 -0.64 -5.68 -2.71
CA ALA A 62 -1.83 -4.83 -2.78
C ALA A 62 -3.12 -5.60 -2.42
N ALA A 63 -3.28 -6.83 -2.91
CA ALA A 63 -4.42 -7.67 -2.55
C ALA A 63 -4.45 -8.01 -1.05
N ASN A 64 -3.29 -8.34 -0.46
CA ASN A 64 -3.17 -8.60 0.98
C ASN A 64 -3.40 -7.32 1.80
N LEU A 65 -3.00 -6.15 1.30
CA LEU A 65 -3.28 -4.87 1.94
C LEU A 65 -4.80 -4.61 2.03
N VAL A 66 -5.53 -4.80 0.93
CA VAL A 66 -7.01 -4.71 0.93
C VAL A 66 -7.59 -5.68 1.95
N SER A 67 -7.19 -6.94 1.91
CA SER A 67 -7.72 -7.95 2.84
C SER A 67 -7.45 -7.58 4.29
N ALA A 68 -6.24 -7.09 4.60
CA ALA A 68 -5.86 -6.67 5.93
C ALA A 68 -6.70 -5.48 6.42
N LEU A 69 -6.93 -4.48 5.57
CA LEU A 69 -7.80 -3.34 5.91
C LEU A 69 -9.23 -3.78 6.20
N LYS A 70 -9.79 -4.69 5.38
CA LYS A 70 -11.15 -5.23 5.59
C LYS A 70 -11.27 -6.10 6.84
N MET A 71 -10.19 -6.74 7.25
CA MET A 71 -10.12 -7.58 8.46
C MET A 71 -9.63 -6.83 9.70
N GLU A 72 -9.38 -5.52 9.59
CA GLU A 72 -8.79 -4.69 10.65
C GLU A 72 -7.44 -5.24 11.17
N ASP A 73 -6.69 -5.96 10.33
CA ASP A 73 -5.35 -6.46 10.65
C ASP A 73 -4.31 -5.36 10.38
N GLU A 74 -4.17 -4.46 11.34
CA GLU A 74 -3.23 -3.33 11.27
C GLU A 74 -1.78 -3.79 11.03
N SER A 75 -1.38 -4.93 11.57
CA SER A 75 -0.02 -5.45 11.44
C SER A 75 0.25 -5.88 10.00
N MET A 76 -0.66 -6.64 9.40
CA MET A 76 -0.54 -7.06 8.01
C MET A 76 -0.66 -5.86 7.07
N ALA A 77 -1.58 -4.93 7.35
CA ALA A 77 -1.76 -3.72 6.55
C ALA A 77 -0.50 -2.85 6.57
N ALA A 78 0.11 -2.64 7.74
CA ALA A 78 1.38 -1.92 7.87
C ALA A 78 2.53 -2.64 7.14
N ALA A 79 2.60 -3.97 7.21
CA ALA A 79 3.62 -4.75 6.51
C ALA A 79 3.49 -4.62 4.98
N MET A 80 2.28 -4.76 4.43
CA MET A 80 2.06 -4.65 2.99
C MET A 80 2.26 -3.22 2.50
N CYS A 81 1.80 -2.22 3.26
CA CYS A 81 2.03 -0.81 2.99
C CYS A 81 3.53 -0.49 2.94
N SER A 82 4.30 -0.96 3.93
CA SER A 82 5.75 -0.78 3.96
C SER A 82 6.45 -1.46 2.77
N TYR A 83 6.00 -2.67 2.42
CA TYR A 83 6.54 -3.41 1.28
C TYR A 83 6.33 -2.65 -0.03
N LEU A 84 5.10 -2.18 -0.29
CA LEU A 84 4.78 -1.37 -1.48
C LEU A 84 5.59 -0.07 -1.51
N ALA A 85 5.65 0.66 -0.40
CA ALA A 85 6.35 1.94 -0.33
C ALA A 85 7.86 1.84 -0.61
N ILE A 86 8.49 0.73 -0.20
CA ILE A 86 9.93 0.52 -0.33
C ILE A 86 10.31 -0.16 -1.65
N ARG A 87 9.57 -1.19 -2.09
CA ARG A 87 9.84 -1.88 -3.36
C ARG A 87 9.39 -1.07 -4.58
N LEU A 88 8.46 -0.12 -4.39
CA LEU A 88 8.03 0.84 -5.41
C LEU A 88 8.27 2.27 -4.90
N PRO A 89 9.51 2.78 -4.98
CA PRO A 89 9.84 4.10 -4.45
C PRO A 89 9.10 5.25 -5.17
N GLU A 90 8.69 5.04 -6.43
CA GLU A 90 7.93 6.01 -7.22
C GLU A 90 6.42 5.98 -6.89
N LEU A 91 5.94 4.98 -6.16
CA LEU A 91 4.53 4.87 -5.79
C LEU A 91 4.17 5.94 -4.76
N LYS A 92 3.23 6.82 -5.10
CA LYS A 92 2.80 7.92 -4.22
C LYS A 92 1.54 7.56 -3.46
N GLN A 93 0.60 6.86 -4.11
CA GLN A 93 -0.67 6.51 -3.48
C GLN A 93 -1.15 5.13 -3.90
N VAL A 94 -1.85 4.46 -2.98
CA VAL A 94 -2.68 3.28 -3.27
C VAL A 94 -4.12 3.68 -3.00
N LYS A 95 -4.95 3.76 -4.03
CA LYS A 95 -6.38 4.06 -3.88
C LYS A 95 -7.17 2.77 -3.99
N ILE A 96 -7.97 2.48 -2.97
CA ILE A 96 -8.82 1.29 -2.89
C ILE A 96 -10.26 1.78 -2.87
N GLU A 97 -11.05 1.31 -3.81
CA GLU A 97 -12.51 1.53 -3.83
C GLU A 97 -13.20 0.18 -3.60
N ASP A 98 -14.11 0.13 -2.63
CA ASP A 98 -14.94 -1.03 -2.32
C ASP A 98 -16.41 -0.63 -2.55
N ASN A 99 -16.97 -1.10 -3.66
CA ASN A 99 -18.36 -0.86 -4.06
C ASN A 99 -19.16 -2.15 -3.88
N ASP A 100 -19.75 -2.34 -2.70
CA ASP A 100 -20.61 -3.47 -2.37
C ASP A 100 -19.99 -4.84 -2.72
N GLY A 101 -18.69 -5.01 -2.46
CA GLY A 101 -17.96 -6.27 -2.63
C GLY A 101 -17.09 -6.33 -3.90
N GLU A 102 -17.24 -5.41 -4.84
CA GLU A 102 -16.28 -5.22 -5.92
C GLU A 102 -15.17 -4.28 -5.46
N VAL A 103 -13.96 -4.82 -5.31
CA VAL A 103 -12.78 -4.04 -4.93
C VAL A 103 -11.98 -3.67 -6.16
N THR A 104 -11.71 -2.38 -6.34
CA THR A 104 -10.76 -1.86 -7.32
C THR A 104 -9.54 -1.28 -6.60
N ILE A 105 -8.35 -1.56 -7.12
CA ILE A 105 -7.08 -1.03 -6.61
C ILE A 105 -6.40 -0.23 -7.72
N GLU A 106 -6.06 1.01 -7.42
CA GLU A 106 -5.28 1.89 -8.29
C GLU A 106 -3.95 2.26 -7.64
N LEU A 107 -2.85 2.05 -8.38
CA LEU A 107 -1.50 2.44 -7.98
C LEU A 107 -1.13 3.75 -8.68
N VAL A 108 -0.92 4.80 -7.88
CA VAL A 108 -0.71 6.16 -8.39
C VAL A 108 0.75 6.55 -8.22
N PHE A 109 1.44 6.73 -9.34
CA PHE A 109 2.87 7.10 -9.39
C PHE A 109 3.08 8.59 -9.67
N ASP A 110 2.16 9.22 -10.40
CA ASP A 110 2.35 10.59 -10.90
C ASP A 110 1.74 11.67 -9.99
N GLU A 111 0.68 11.37 -9.24
CA GLU A 111 -0.04 12.34 -8.40
C GLU A 111 0.47 12.37 -6.94
N GLU A 112 0.90 13.55 -6.47
CA GLU A 112 1.37 13.77 -5.09
C GLU A 112 0.26 13.68 -4.04
N TYR A 113 0.58 13.13 -2.85
CA TYR A 113 -0.38 13.05 -1.75
C TYR A 113 -0.64 14.44 -1.19
N ARG A 114 -1.81 15.01 -1.49
CA ARG A 114 -2.28 16.24 -0.85
C ARG A 114 -3.19 15.90 0.31
N LYS A 115 -2.68 16.02 1.53
CA LYS A 115 -3.47 15.99 2.76
C LYS A 115 -4.62 16.99 2.63
N GLN A 116 -5.86 16.53 2.52
CA GLN A 116 -7.01 17.43 2.44
C GLN A 116 -7.15 18.14 3.79
N VAL A 117 -6.76 19.41 3.85
CA VAL A 117 -7.14 20.30 4.93
C VAL A 117 -8.63 20.58 4.75
N ALA A 118 -9.43 20.31 5.78
CA ALA A 118 -10.84 20.72 5.79
C ALA A 118 -10.90 22.22 5.48
N VAL A 119 -11.48 22.58 4.33
CA VAL A 119 -11.77 23.98 4.04
C VAL A 119 -12.95 24.35 4.92
N ASP A 120 -12.65 25.01 6.04
CA ASP A 120 -13.67 25.61 6.88
C ASP A 120 -14.25 26.80 6.11
N PHE A 121 -15.41 26.60 5.47
CA PHE A 121 -16.18 27.68 4.85
C PHE A 121 -16.94 28.46 5.93
N THR A 122 -16.24 29.01 6.92
CA THR A 122 -16.79 30.01 7.84
C THR A 122 -16.42 31.40 7.35
N GLY A 123 -17.34 32.04 6.63
CA GLY A 123 -17.28 33.49 6.40
C GLY A 123 -17.56 33.97 4.98
N LEU A 124 -18.74 33.67 4.44
CA LEU A 124 -19.39 34.57 3.46
C LEU A 124 -20.73 35.01 4.06
N HIS A 125 -20.67 36.03 4.91
CA HIS A 125 -21.81 36.87 5.29
C HIS A 125 -21.68 38.21 4.58
#